data_AF-A0A536U9G9-F1
#
_entry.id   AF-A0A536U9G9-F1
#
_cell.length_a   1.000
_cell.length_b   1.000
_cell.length_c   1.000
_cell.angle_alpha   90.00
_cell.angle_beta   90.00
_cell.angle_gamma   90.00
#
_symmetry.space_group_name_H-M   'P 1'
#
loop_
_entity.id
_entity.type
_entity.pdbx_description
1 polymer ?
#
loop_
_entity_poly.entity_id
_entity_poly.type
_entity_poly.pdbx_seq_one_letter_code
_entity_poly.pdbx_strand_id
1 'polypeptide(L)' 'QLGMLWAWDIATDDPGFSSRLHRMALEQGLLLRPIGATLYFMPPYVIDEPAMRHLVDGTLRALDMAIAP' A
#
# COMPACT_ATOMS: atom_id res chain seq x y z
N GLN A 1 -4.71 -22.04 8.37
CA GLN A 1 -5.12 -20.63 8.52
C GLN A 1 -3.91 -19.75 8.21
N LEU A 2 -4.06 -18.71 7.39
CA LEU A 2 -2.99 -17.72 7.10
C LEU A 2 -3.13 -16.52 8.06
N GLY A 3 -2.01 -15.86 8.38
CA GLY A 3 -2.00 -14.65 9.21
C GLY A 3 -2.40 -13.38 8.44
N MET A 4 -2.20 -12.21 9.05
CA MET A 4 -2.50 -10.91 8.45
C MET A 4 -1.26 -10.13 7.97
N LEU A 5 -0.09 -10.78 7.90
CA LEU A 5 1.08 -10.21 7.26
C LEU A 5 1.07 -10.58 5.78
N TRP A 6 1.02 -9.57 4.92
CA TRP A 6 1.04 -9.73 3.46
C TRP A 6 2.18 -8.90 2.92
N ALA A 7 2.98 -9.44 2.01
CA ALA A 7 4.02 -8.70 1.31
C ALA A 7 4.05 -9.14 -0.15
N TRP A 8 4.26 -8.19 -1.04
CA TRP A 8 4.35 -8.42 -2.47
C TRP A 8 5.19 -7.35 -3.14
N ASP A 9 5.75 -7.69 -4.29
CA ASP A 9 6.51 -6.76 -5.11
C ASP A 9 5.61 -6.11 -6.17
N ILE A 10 5.86 -4.83 -6.42
CA ILE A 10 5.27 -4.10 -7.53
C ILE A 10 6.25 -4.19 -8.70
N ALA A 11 5.75 -4.60 -9.87
CA ALA A 11 6.54 -4.70 -11.08
C ALA A 11 6.84 -3.30 -11.64
N THR A 12 7.92 -2.68 -11.16
CA THR A 12 8.40 -1.37 -11.62
C THR A 12 9.92 -1.29 -11.45
N ASP A 13 10.58 -0.58 -12.37
CA ASP A 13 12.00 -0.23 -12.32
C ASP A 13 12.23 1.22 -11.87
N ASP A 14 11.17 1.93 -11.50
CA ASP A 14 11.26 3.35 -11.12
C ASP A 14 11.88 3.53 -9.72
N PRO A 15 13.07 4.16 -9.60
CA PRO A 15 13.73 4.36 -8.31
C PRO A 15 12.99 5.34 -7.38
N GLY A 16 12.09 6.17 -7.91
CA GLY A 16 11.24 7.09 -7.18
C GLY A 16 9.88 6.52 -6.78
N PHE A 17 9.57 5.27 -7.15
CA PHE A 17 8.27 4.65 -6.87
C PHE A 17 7.91 4.68 -5.38
N SER A 18 8.83 4.26 -4.51
CA SER A 18 8.59 4.13 -3.06
C SER A 18 8.15 5.45 -2.42
N SER A 19 8.87 6.54 -2.72
CA SER A 19 8.58 7.87 -2.15
C SER A 19 7.28 8.45 -2.71
N ARG A 20 7.00 8.25 -4.01
CA ARG A 20 5.73 8.67 -4.61
C ARG A 20 4.55 7.90 -4.05
N LEU A 21 4.63 6.58 -3.97
CA LEU A 21 3.56 5.75 -3.41
C LEU A 21 3.28 6.14 -1.96
N HIS A 22 4.32 6.36 -1.14
CA HIS A 22 4.13 6.81 0.24
C HIS A 22 3.34 8.13 0.29
N ARG A 23 3.68 9.11 -0.55
CA ARG A 23 2.96 10.39 -0.63
C ARG A 23 1.51 10.22 -1.10
N MET A 24 1.27 9.46 -2.17
CA MET A 24 -0.08 9.22 -2.69
C MET A 24 -0.94 8.45 -1.68
N ALA A 25 -0.35 7.52 -0.92
CA ALA A 25 -1.04 6.79 0.13
C ALA A 25 -1.50 7.72 1.27
N LEU A 26 -0.67 8.69 1.66
CA LEU A 26 -1.05 9.70 2.66
C LEU A 26 -2.25 10.53 2.19
N GLU A 27 -2.33 10.87 0.90
CA GLU A 27 -3.49 11.56 0.32
C GLU A 27 -4.77 10.72 0.38
N GLN A 28 -4.65 9.39 0.41
CA GLN A 28 -5.75 8.45 0.62
C GLN A 28 -6.05 8.16 2.10
N GLY A 29 -5.36 8.81 3.04
CA GLY A 29 -5.51 8.57 4.48
C GLY A 29 -4.79 7.31 4.99
N LEU A 30 -3.85 6.76 4.21
CA LEU A 30 -3.14 5.53 4.54
C LEU A 30 -1.68 5.80 4.93
N LEU A 31 -1.22 5.07 5.95
CA LEU A 31 0.19 5.04 6.32
C LEU A 31 0.84 3.77 5.75
N LEU A 32 1.28 3.83 4.50
CA LEU A 32 2.03 2.76 3.87
C LEU A 32 3.55 3.00 3.97
N ARG A 33 4.32 1.94 4.17
CA ARG A 33 5.80 2.01 4.23
C ARG A 33 6.43 1.07 3.20
N PRO A 34 6.45 1.45 1.91
CA PRO A 34 7.14 0.66 0.88
C PRO A 34 8.64 0.56 1.16
N ILE A 35 9.27 -0.55 0.79
CA ILE A 35 10.71 -0.79 0.85
C ILE A 35 11.18 -1.08 -0.57
N GLY A 36 11.73 -0.07 -1.25
CA GLY A 36 11.94 -0.16 -2.70
C GLY A 36 10.60 -0.36 -3.42
N ALA A 37 10.48 -1.41 -4.23
CA ALA A 37 9.25 -1.78 -4.91
C ALA A 37 8.37 -2.77 -4.12
N THR A 38 8.81 -3.20 -2.93
CA THR A 38 8.04 -4.11 -2.08
C THR A 38 7.05 -3.34 -1.22
N LEU A 39 5.80 -3.78 -1.23
CA LEU A 39 4.74 -3.30 -0.34
C LEU A 39 4.36 -4.42 0.64
N TYR A 40 3.95 -4.04 1.84
CA TYR A 40 3.42 -4.99 2.81
C TYR A 40 2.25 -4.39 3.59
N PHE A 41 1.35 -5.27 4.02
CA PHE A 41 0.32 -4.97 5.00
C PHE A 41 0.60 -5.74 6.29
N MET A 42 0.51 -5.00 7.38
CA MET A 42 0.50 -5.55 8.74
C MET A 42 -0.54 -4.75 9.54
N PRO A 43 -1.83 -4.94 9.25
CA PRO A 43 -2.89 -4.23 9.95
C PRO A 43 -2.97 -4.71 11.41
N PRO A 44 -3.48 -3.88 12.33
CA PRO A 44 -3.69 -4.29 13.70
C PRO A 44 -4.70 -5.44 13.78
N TYR A 45 -4.54 -6.34 14.76
CA TYR A 45 -5.42 -7.51 14.88
C TYR A 45 -6.89 -7.17 15.17
N VAL A 46 -7.16 -5.95 15.62
CA VAL A 46 -8.50 -5.43 15.91
C VAL A 46 -9.16 -4.75 14.71
N ILE A 47 -8.51 -4.75 13.54
CA ILE A 47 -9.06 -4.12 12.33
C ILE A 47 -10.40 -4.78 11.95
N ASP A 48 -11.37 -3.95 11.59
CA ASP A 48 -12.68 -4.41 11.11
C ASP A 48 -12.73 -4.46 9.58
N GLU A 49 -13.81 -5.03 9.06
CA GLU A 49 -14.02 -5.21 7.63
C GLU A 49 -14.06 -3.86 6.86
N PRO A 50 -14.74 -2.80 7.35
CA PRO A 50 -14.68 -1.47 6.74
C PRO A 50 -13.27 -0.88 6.67
N ALA A 51 -12.49 -0.94 7.76
CA ALA A 51 -11.13 -0.42 7.76
C ALA A 51 -10.20 -1.23 6.85
N MET A 52 -10.38 -2.55 6.78
CA MET A 52 -9.65 -3.39 5.83
C MET A 52 -9.97 -3.02 4.38
N ARG A 53 -11.25 -2.80 4.04
CA ARG A 53 -11.63 -2.28 2.71
C ARG A 53 -10.98 -0.95 2.41
N HIS A 54 -11.00 -0.01 3.36
CA HIS A 54 -10.37 1.30 3.19
C HIS A 54 -8.86 1.18 2.92
N LEU A 55 -8.16 0.30 3.65
CA LEU A 55 -6.74 0.00 3.42
C LEU A 55 -6.51 -0.51 1.99
N VAL A 56 -7.29 -1.48 1.53
CA VAL A 56 -7.14 -2.08 0.20
C VAL A 56 -7.47 -1.06 -0.90
N ASP A 57 -8.65 -0.44 -0.84
CA ASP A 57 -9.13 0.48 -1.87
C ASP A 57 -8.25 1.73 -1.97
N GLY A 58 -7.81 2.27 -0.83
CA GLY A 58 -6.90 3.40 -0.80
C GLY A 58 -5.52 3.04 -1.34
N THR A 59 -5.04 1.82 -1.08
CA THR A 59 -3.76 1.34 -1.63
C THR A 59 -3.83 1.23 -3.15
N LEU A 60 -4.93 0.69 -3.69
CA LEU A 60 -5.15 0.60 -5.14
C LEU A 60 -5.16 1.99 -5.78
N ARG A 61 -5.92 2.95 -5.23
CA ARG A 61 -5.92 4.34 -5.73
C ARG A 61 -4.53 4.98 -5.68
N ALA A 62 -3.79 4.77 -4.59
CA ALA A 62 -2.43 5.30 -4.45
C ALA A 62 -1.46 4.66 -5.45
N LEU A 63 -1.61 3.35 -5.73
CA LEU A 63 -0.84 2.64 -6.75
C LEU A 63 -1.14 3.20 -8.15
N ASP A 64 -2.42 3.33 -8.52
CA ASP A 64 -2.83 3.90 -9.81
C ASP A 64 -2.21 5.28 -10.04
N MET A 65 -2.20 6.13 -9.01
CA MET A 65 -1.57 7.45 -9.07
C MET A 65 -0.03 7.39 -9.14
N ALA A 66 0.60 6.41 -8.50
CA ALA A 66 2.05 6.30 -8.41
C ALA A 66 2.71 5.65 -9.65
N ILE A 67 1.95 4.83 -10.38
CA ILE A 67 2.38 4.12 -11.61
C ILE A 67 1.80 4.71 -12.89
N ALA A 68 0.89 5.69 -12.80
CA ALA A 68 0.41 6.43 -13.97
C ALA A 68 1.60 7.08 -14.72
N PRO A 69 1.58 7.08 -16.06
CA PRO A 69 2.63 7.66 -16.90
C PRO A 69 2.80 9.18 -16.72
#